data_AF-A0A944MP09-F1
#
_entry.id   AF-A0A944MP09-F1
#
_cell.length_a   1.000
_cell.length_b   1.000
_cell.length_c   1.000
_cell.angle_alpha   90.00
_cell.angle_beta   90.00
_cell.angle_gamma   90.00
#
_symmetry.space_group_name_H-M   'P 1'
#
loop_
_entity.id
_entity.type
_entity.pdbx_description
1 polymer ?
#
loop_
_entity_poly.entity_id
_entity_poly.type
_entity_poly.pdbx_seq_one_letter_code
_entity_poly.pdbx_strand_id
1 'polypeptide(L)'
;MSFKKISITIFILLLITLSLFALKGKKYENKNRNVRTMYGDVNNDDAVTSHDTSLTLQYIIGLIDDWSEEQLIAADVDGNGTIQAYDASLILFYSLNLIDIFPIQEFFVIYGDTRTDRYERTKVAECIDVVDPGYVFMTGDFCDPGYLQEMWDLWFEDCGIVLENREFCGVRGNHDKSTDSSATIFLDNVGEYIPSDANWDGINTWYSIDRKEIHFIVIDSYVADPNPNVDLVPGSAQYEWLIDDLENIDDNIKATVLLLHHPPYGTSLHQSHEPYLREHLVPLINEYGIKFVFSGHNHSYERLFVENTHYIVSAGGGAPLYPQLMNDSDMEYSQIYLQEYHFCKMDIIDNIITIDVIDTNFVVIDHIEEVVD
;
A
#
# COMPACT_ATOMS: atom_id res chain seq x y z
N MET A 1 -14.00 18.41 -21.07
CA MET A 1 -12.88 18.00 -20.19
C MET A 1 -11.64 18.92 -20.24
N SER A 2 -11.37 19.67 -21.32
CA SER A 2 -10.16 20.50 -21.46
C SER A 2 -10.09 21.78 -20.58
N PHE A 3 -11.22 22.36 -20.15
CA PHE A 3 -11.22 23.61 -19.37
C PHE A 3 -10.84 23.44 -17.89
N LYS A 4 -11.07 22.27 -17.27
CA LYS A 4 -10.71 22.04 -15.84
C LYS A 4 -9.20 21.97 -15.64
N LYS A 5 -8.47 21.23 -16.50
CA LYS A 5 -7.00 21.10 -16.42
C LYS A 5 -6.27 22.44 -16.66
N ILE A 6 -6.77 23.27 -17.59
CA ILE A 6 -6.20 24.59 -17.88
C ILE A 6 -6.42 25.57 -16.72
N SER A 7 -7.60 25.57 -16.08
CA SER A 7 -7.85 26.42 -14.91
C SER A 7 -7.02 26.02 -13.69
N ILE A 8 -6.82 24.72 -13.44
CA ILE A 8 -5.97 24.23 -12.34
C ILE A 8 -4.51 24.64 -12.55
N THR A 9 -3.98 24.47 -13.76
CA THR A 9 -2.59 24.84 -14.09
C THR A 9 -2.33 26.35 -13.94
N ILE A 10 -3.26 27.20 -14.42
CA ILE A 10 -3.16 28.65 -14.28
C ILE A 10 -3.28 29.08 -12.80
N PHE A 11 -4.07 28.36 -11.99
CA PHE A 11 -4.25 28.65 -10.58
C PHE A 11 -3.05 28.19 -9.72
N ILE A 12 -2.44 27.05 -10.05
CA ILE A 12 -1.16 26.60 -9.47
C ILE A 12 -0.04 27.61 -9.80
N LEU A 13 0.03 28.10 -11.03
CA LEU A 13 0.96 29.18 -11.42
C LEU A 13 0.71 30.47 -10.62
N LEU A 14 -0.55 30.80 -10.31
CA LEU A 14 -0.90 31.94 -9.47
C LEU A 14 -0.43 31.74 -8.00
N LEU A 15 -0.54 30.51 -7.48
CA LEU A 15 -0.05 30.13 -6.15
C LEU A 15 1.48 30.11 -6.05
N ILE A 16 2.18 29.68 -7.10
CA ILE A 16 3.64 29.82 -7.21
C ILE A 16 4.03 31.30 -7.20
N THR A 17 3.24 32.18 -7.84
CA THR A 17 3.51 33.62 -7.78
C THR A 17 3.18 34.25 -6.42
N LEU A 18 2.21 33.72 -5.66
CA LEU A 18 1.90 34.19 -4.30
C LEU A 18 2.91 33.69 -3.27
N SER A 19 3.43 32.47 -3.42
CA SER A 19 4.52 31.93 -2.58
C SER A 19 5.85 32.65 -2.82
N LEU A 20 6.13 33.11 -4.05
CA LEU A 20 7.28 33.99 -4.35
C LEU A 20 7.25 35.34 -3.62
N PHE A 21 6.09 35.76 -3.08
CA PHE A 21 5.92 36.97 -2.27
C PHE A 21 5.60 36.69 -0.78
N ALA A 22 5.52 35.42 -0.37
CA ALA A 22 5.17 35.03 0.99
C ALA A 22 6.39 34.89 1.91
N LEU A 23 6.18 35.22 3.18
CA LEU A 23 7.12 35.06 4.29
C LEU A 23 7.76 33.66 4.30
N LYS A 24 9.03 33.56 4.71
CA LYS A 24 9.70 32.26 4.99
C LYS A 24 8.77 31.41 5.87
N GLY A 25 8.40 30.22 5.39
CA GLY A 25 7.59 29.27 6.16
C GLY A 25 8.22 28.93 7.51
N LYS A 26 7.40 28.43 8.43
CA LYS A 26 7.82 28.11 9.79
C LYS A 26 8.23 26.64 9.89
N LYS A 27 9.54 26.40 10.09
CA LYS A 27 10.07 25.06 10.31
C LYS A 27 9.70 24.53 11.69
N TYR A 28 9.45 23.23 11.78
CA TYR A 28 9.30 22.52 13.04
C TYR A 28 10.06 21.18 13.00
N GLU A 29 10.08 20.48 14.13
CA GLU A 29 10.68 19.15 14.26
C GLU A 29 9.61 18.20 14.80
N ASN A 30 9.29 17.15 14.05
CA ASN A 30 8.43 16.08 14.53
C ASN A 30 9.23 15.15 15.45
N LYS A 31 8.98 15.24 16.74
CA LYS A 31 9.65 14.46 17.80
C LYS A 31 8.87 13.19 18.16
N ASN A 32 7.62 13.06 17.70
CA ASN A 32 6.74 11.97 18.12
C ASN A 32 5.97 11.36 16.94
N ARG A 33 6.61 10.45 16.20
CA ARG A 33 6.07 9.79 15.01
C ARG A 33 4.94 8.78 15.27
N ASN A 34 4.58 8.55 16.54
CA ASN A 34 3.62 7.52 16.95
C ASN A 34 2.26 8.11 17.35
N VAL A 35 1.97 9.35 16.94
CA VAL A 35 0.72 10.04 17.25
C VAL A 35 -0.11 10.13 15.98
N ARG A 36 -1.27 9.47 15.99
CA ARG A 36 -2.28 9.63 14.94
C ARG A 36 -2.62 11.11 14.81
N THR A 37 -2.46 11.66 13.63
CA THR A 37 -2.77 13.06 13.34
C THR A 37 -3.70 13.13 12.15
N MET A 38 -4.84 13.82 12.29
CA MET A 38 -5.71 14.10 11.16
C MET A 38 -5.11 15.27 10.37
N TYR A 39 -4.42 14.97 9.27
CA TYR A 39 -3.83 16.01 8.42
C TYR A 39 -4.91 17.00 7.95
N GLY A 40 -4.56 18.28 7.99
CA GLY A 40 -5.43 19.41 7.65
C GLY A 40 -6.37 19.89 8.74
N ASP A 41 -6.62 19.11 9.79
CA ASP A 41 -7.40 19.53 10.96
C ASP A 41 -6.47 20.17 12.00
N VAL A 42 -6.32 21.50 11.93
CA VAL A 42 -5.36 22.23 12.77
C VAL A 42 -5.99 22.75 14.05
N ASN A 43 -7.30 22.62 14.22
CA ASN A 43 -8.03 23.03 15.43
C ASN A 43 -8.53 21.83 16.26
N ASN A 44 -8.29 20.61 15.78
CA ASN A 44 -8.65 19.33 16.40
C ASN A 44 -10.17 19.23 16.65
N ASP A 45 -10.98 19.65 15.68
CA ASP A 45 -12.44 19.53 15.72
C ASP A 45 -13.01 18.35 14.93
N ASP A 46 -12.13 17.45 14.49
CA ASP A 46 -12.40 16.26 13.68
C ASP A 46 -12.95 16.59 12.28
N ALA A 47 -12.72 17.81 11.78
CA ALA A 47 -13.13 18.22 10.44
C ALA A 47 -12.12 19.15 9.75
N VAL A 48 -11.71 18.76 8.53
CA VAL A 48 -10.88 19.62 7.68
C VAL A 48 -11.75 20.63 6.93
N THR A 49 -11.64 21.91 7.29
CA THR A 49 -12.48 22.98 6.75
C THR A 49 -11.70 24.20 6.25
N SER A 50 -12.42 25.13 5.63
CA SER A 50 -11.86 26.46 5.31
C SER A 50 -11.43 27.26 6.56
N HIS A 51 -11.90 26.87 7.76
CA HIS A 51 -11.44 27.48 9.01
C HIS A 51 -9.99 27.11 9.29
N ASP A 52 -9.60 25.85 9.07
CA ASP A 52 -8.24 25.34 9.24
C ASP A 52 -7.25 26.01 8.29
N THR A 53 -7.69 26.25 7.05
CA THR A 53 -6.95 27.09 6.11
C THR A 53 -6.68 28.48 6.70
N SER A 54 -7.71 29.10 7.28
CA SER A 54 -7.59 30.45 7.86
C SER A 54 -6.68 30.47 9.09
N LEU A 55 -6.70 29.44 9.92
CA LEU A 55 -5.83 29.29 11.09
C LEU A 55 -4.38 29.08 10.66
N THR A 56 -4.14 28.22 9.67
CA THR A 56 -2.81 28.01 9.08
C THR A 56 -2.22 29.30 8.52
N LEU A 57 -3.00 30.08 7.77
CA LEU A 57 -2.56 31.39 7.29
C LEU A 57 -2.25 32.36 8.42
N GLN A 58 -3.08 32.42 9.47
CA GLN A 58 -2.83 33.23 10.66
C GLN A 58 -1.54 32.83 11.37
N TYR A 59 -1.26 31.52 11.45
CA TYR A 59 -0.04 30.98 12.04
C TYR A 59 1.19 31.41 11.24
N ILE A 60 1.14 31.27 9.92
CA ILE A 60 2.24 31.65 9.01
C ILE A 60 2.64 33.12 9.19
N ILE A 61 1.65 34.02 9.32
CA ILE A 61 1.90 35.46 9.50
C ILE A 61 2.14 35.89 10.96
N GLY A 62 2.09 34.94 11.91
CA GLY A 62 2.34 35.20 13.33
C GLY A 62 1.22 35.93 14.08
N LEU A 63 -0.02 35.86 13.58
CA LEU A 63 -1.19 36.28 14.36
C LEU A 63 -1.54 35.29 15.47
N ILE A 64 -1.21 34.01 15.25
CA ILE A 64 -1.20 32.94 16.24
C ILE A 64 0.18 32.26 16.20
N ASP A 65 0.69 31.81 17.34
CA ASP A 65 2.04 31.25 17.45
C ASP A 65 2.20 30.18 18.53
N ASP A 66 1.13 29.81 19.21
CA ASP A 66 1.09 28.88 20.35
C ASP A 66 0.56 27.47 19.98
N TRP A 67 0.79 27.03 18.75
CA TRP A 67 0.39 25.71 18.27
C TRP A 67 1.13 24.57 18.97
N SER A 68 0.40 23.49 19.27
CA SER A 68 0.95 22.23 19.76
C SER A 68 1.73 21.50 18.66
N GLU A 69 2.51 20.47 19.03
CA GLU A 69 3.22 19.64 18.04
C GLU A 69 2.26 18.93 17.08
N GLU A 70 1.13 18.44 17.59
CA GLU A 70 0.07 17.81 16.79
C GLU A 70 -0.51 18.77 15.75
N GLN A 71 -0.78 20.02 16.13
CA GLN A 71 -1.27 21.04 15.19
C GLN A 71 -0.22 21.41 14.14
N LEU A 72 1.06 21.37 14.49
CA LEU A 72 2.14 21.60 13.53
C LEU A 72 2.21 20.45 12.51
N ILE A 73 2.07 19.20 12.96
CA ILE A 73 2.02 18.01 12.09
C ILE A 73 0.78 18.05 11.20
N ALA A 74 -0.40 18.34 11.76
CA ALA A 74 -1.64 18.44 11.01
C ALA A 74 -1.56 19.51 9.91
N ALA A 75 -0.82 20.59 10.14
CA ALA A 75 -0.69 21.67 9.17
C ALA A 75 0.36 21.43 8.08
N ASP A 76 1.34 20.55 8.28
CA ASP A 76 2.40 20.24 7.30
C ASP A 76 1.94 19.15 6.32
N VAL A 77 0.88 19.46 5.58
CA VAL A 77 0.18 18.47 4.74
C VAL A 77 0.97 18.06 3.49
N ASP A 78 2.05 18.77 3.15
CA ASP A 78 3.01 18.34 2.12
C ASP A 78 4.21 17.55 2.67
N GLY A 79 4.35 17.45 3.99
CA GLY A 79 5.39 16.68 4.68
C GLY A 79 6.81 17.22 4.55
N ASN A 80 7.00 18.47 4.12
CA ASN A 80 8.35 19.03 3.91
C ASN A 80 9.03 19.52 5.23
N GLY A 81 8.31 19.50 6.36
CA GLY A 81 8.75 19.96 7.67
C GLY A 81 8.65 21.49 7.86
N THR A 82 7.87 22.18 7.03
CA THR A 82 7.74 23.64 7.03
C THR A 82 6.31 24.05 6.70
N ILE A 83 5.64 24.70 7.66
CA ILE A 83 4.29 25.22 7.45
C ILE A 83 4.35 26.51 6.63
N GLN A 84 3.70 26.49 5.46
CA GLN A 84 3.73 27.54 4.45
C GLN A 84 2.36 27.74 3.77
N ALA A 85 2.26 28.78 2.95
CA ALA A 85 1.00 29.11 2.26
C ALA A 85 0.56 28.01 1.28
N TYR A 86 1.48 27.15 0.86
CA TYR A 86 1.18 25.99 0.05
C TYR A 86 0.34 24.96 0.83
N ASP A 87 0.71 24.64 2.08
CA ASP A 87 -0.09 23.77 2.95
C ASP A 87 -1.50 24.31 3.16
N ALA A 88 -1.62 25.59 3.48
CA ALA A 88 -2.93 26.24 3.64
C ALA A 88 -3.79 26.13 2.36
N SER A 89 -3.16 26.11 1.18
CA SER A 89 -3.86 25.94 -0.10
C SER A 89 -4.29 24.50 -0.32
N LEU A 90 -3.46 23.53 0.07
CA LEU A 90 -3.80 22.11 0.04
C LEU A 90 -4.97 21.80 0.99
N ILE A 91 -4.94 22.32 2.22
CA ILE A 91 -6.04 22.20 3.20
C ILE A 91 -7.34 22.75 2.61
N LEU A 92 -7.28 23.91 1.94
CA LEU A 92 -8.44 24.47 1.25
C LEU A 92 -8.93 23.55 0.14
N PHE A 93 -8.03 23.01 -0.69
CA PHE A 93 -8.40 22.11 -1.78
C PHE A 93 -9.05 20.84 -1.26
N TYR A 94 -8.53 20.25 -0.18
CA TYR A 94 -9.13 19.12 0.50
C TYR A 94 -10.54 19.46 1.02
N SER A 95 -10.70 20.59 1.73
CA SER A 95 -12.02 21.02 2.24
C SER A 95 -13.07 21.29 1.14
N LEU A 96 -12.62 21.48 -0.10
CA LEU A 96 -13.45 21.69 -1.29
C LEU A 96 -13.63 20.42 -2.13
N ASN A 97 -13.12 19.26 -1.67
CA ASN A 97 -13.09 17.99 -2.40
C ASN A 97 -12.44 18.14 -3.80
N LEU A 98 -11.36 18.92 -3.88
CA LEU A 98 -10.55 19.06 -5.10
C LEU A 98 -9.38 18.09 -5.11
N ILE A 99 -8.98 17.60 -3.94
CA ILE A 99 -8.05 16.48 -3.71
C ILE A 99 -8.69 15.60 -2.63
N ASP A 100 -8.45 14.30 -2.71
CA ASP A 100 -9.02 13.31 -1.78
C ASP A 100 -8.02 12.88 -0.69
N ILE A 101 -6.72 13.07 -0.94
CA ILE A 101 -5.62 12.82 0.00
C ILE A 101 -4.60 13.97 -0.07
N PHE A 102 -3.82 14.15 1.00
CA PHE A 102 -2.72 15.10 1.03
C PHE A 102 -1.41 14.50 0.49
N PRO A 103 -0.49 15.32 -0.05
CA PRO A 103 0.80 14.82 -0.54
C PRO A 103 1.61 14.01 0.49
N ILE A 104 1.54 14.36 1.78
CA ILE A 104 2.22 13.57 2.83
C ILE A 104 1.69 12.13 2.96
N GLN A 105 0.44 11.89 2.55
CA GLN A 105 -0.21 10.59 2.58
C GLN A 105 -0.03 9.83 1.25
N GLU A 106 0.57 10.42 0.22
CA GLU A 106 0.78 9.76 -1.08
C GLU A 106 1.88 8.68 -0.98
N PHE A 107 1.64 7.61 -0.25
CA PHE A 107 2.51 6.44 -0.16
C PHE A 107 1.68 5.17 0.10
N PHE A 108 2.32 4.03 -0.09
CA PHE A 108 1.68 2.73 -0.08
C PHE A 108 2.03 1.95 1.19
N VAL A 109 1.06 1.24 1.74
CA VAL A 109 1.29 0.19 2.73
C VAL A 109 0.93 -1.16 2.13
N ILE A 110 1.83 -2.13 2.25
CA ILE A 110 1.66 -3.50 1.76
C ILE A 110 1.86 -4.47 2.94
N TYR A 111 0.89 -5.34 3.20
CA TYR A 111 0.92 -6.33 4.29
C TYR A 111 -0.13 -7.44 4.07
N GLY A 112 -0.14 -8.51 4.85
CA GLY A 112 -1.21 -9.51 4.76
C GLY A 112 -1.11 -10.62 5.79
N ASP A 113 -1.92 -11.66 5.61
CA ASP A 113 -2.03 -12.80 6.52
C ASP A 113 -2.53 -12.37 7.91
N THR A 114 -3.66 -11.67 7.94
CA THR A 114 -4.26 -11.07 9.14
C THR A 114 -5.19 -12.01 9.91
N ARG A 115 -5.25 -13.30 9.55
CA ARG A 115 -6.38 -14.16 9.88
C ARG A 115 -6.57 -14.52 11.36
N THR A 116 -5.58 -15.12 12.03
CA THR A 116 -5.84 -15.91 13.25
C THR A 116 -5.69 -15.16 14.57
N ASP A 117 -4.67 -14.31 14.75
CA ASP A 117 -4.48 -13.57 16.01
C ASP A 117 -5.13 -12.19 15.94
N ARG A 118 -6.32 -12.06 16.54
CA ARG A 118 -7.07 -10.80 16.57
C ARG A 118 -6.31 -9.67 17.27
N TYR A 119 -5.55 -9.99 18.33
CA TYR A 119 -4.83 -8.96 19.05
C TYR A 119 -3.70 -8.38 18.18
N GLU A 120 -2.92 -9.24 17.55
CA GLU A 120 -1.80 -8.80 16.72
C GLU A 120 -2.27 -8.13 15.43
N ARG A 121 -3.34 -8.63 14.78
CA ARG A 121 -3.87 -7.97 13.58
C ARG A 121 -4.44 -6.59 13.83
N THR A 122 -5.15 -6.38 14.96
CA THR A 122 -5.64 -5.06 15.35
C THR A 122 -4.46 -4.14 15.63
N LYS A 123 -3.42 -4.63 16.33
CA LYS A 123 -2.22 -3.83 16.61
C LYS A 123 -1.51 -3.39 15.32
N VAL A 124 -1.38 -4.27 14.32
CA VAL A 124 -0.80 -3.91 13.02
C VAL A 124 -1.69 -2.88 12.30
N ALA A 125 -3.00 -3.08 12.27
CA ALA A 125 -3.96 -2.14 11.66
C ALA A 125 -3.91 -0.75 12.33
N GLU A 126 -3.82 -0.67 13.66
CA GLU A 126 -3.63 0.58 14.39
C GLU A 126 -2.30 1.27 14.05
N CYS A 127 -1.22 0.51 13.87
CA CYS A 127 0.06 1.09 13.45
C CYS A 127 -0.02 1.66 12.02
N ILE A 128 -0.72 0.97 11.11
CA ILE A 128 -1.00 1.45 9.75
C ILE A 128 -1.83 2.73 9.81
N ASP A 129 -2.83 2.80 10.68
CA ASP A 129 -3.64 3.99 10.87
C ASP A 129 -2.84 5.19 11.40
N VAL A 130 -1.85 4.95 12.26
CA VAL A 130 -0.96 6.00 12.77
C VAL A 130 -0.04 6.56 11.69
N VAL A 131 0.49 5.72 10.79
CA VAL A 131 1.34 6.24 9.69
C VAL A 131 0.50 6.90 8.59
N ASP A 132 -0.77 6.51 8.48
CA ASP A 132 -1.80 7.14 7.65
C ASP A 132 -1.49 7.17 6.14
N PRO A 133 -1.39 6.00 5.48
CA PRO A 133 -1.16 5.91 4.05
C PRO A 133 -2.41 6.30 3.25
N GLY A 134 -2.22 6.81 2.05
CA GLY A 134 -3.30 7.01 1.07
C GLY A 134 -3.71 5.71 0.37
N TYR A 135 -2.83 4.71 0.34
CA TYR A 135 -3.03 3.45 -0.37
C TYR A 135 -2.67 2.24 0.50
N VAL A 136 -3.55 1.24 0.55
CA VAL A 136 -3.32 -0.01 1.27
C VAL A 136 -3.51 -1.21 0.32
N PHE A 137 -2.50 -2.06 0.27
CA PHE A 137 -2.51 -3.31 -0.48
C PHE A 137 -2.40 -4.49 0.47
N MET A 138 -3.29 -5.46 0.32
CA MET A 138 -3.26 -6.69 1.11
C MET A 138 -2.82 -7.90 0.31
N THR A 139 -1.85 -8.66 0.81
CA THR A 139 -1.32 -9.87 0.16
C THR A 139 -2.18 -11.12 0.37
N GLY A 140 -3.40 -10.97 0.90
CA GLY A 140 -4.39 -12.04 1.09
C GLY A 140 -4.44 -12.64 2.49
N ASP A 141 -5.29 -13.66 2.65
CA ASP A 141 -5.57 -14.37 3.91
C ASP A 141 -6.10 -13.44 5.01
N PHE A 142 -7.28 -12.87 4.75
CA PHE A 142 -7.92 -11.86 5.58
C PHE A 142 -8.38 -12.45 6.92
N CYS A 143 -9.18 -13.53 6.85
CA CYS A 143 -9.79 -14.16 8.02
C CYS A 143 -9.80 -15.69 7.91
N ASP A 144 -10.00 -16.37 9.04
CA ASP A 144 -10.06 -17.83 9.08
C ASP A 144 -11.17 -18.33 10.02
N PRO A 145 -12.05 -19.24 9.58
CA PRO A 145 -12.21 -19.69 8.19
C PRO A 145 -12.90 -18.65 7.30
N GLY A 146 -12.29 -18.31 6.16
CA GLY A 146 -12.80 -17.28 5.24
C GLY A 146 -14.07 -17.66 4.45
N TYR A 147 -14.56 -18.90 4.54
CA TYR A 147 -15.87 -19.27 3.98
C TYR A 147 -17.06 -18.85 4.86
N LEU A 148 -16.82 -18.29 6.05
CA LEU A 148 -17.86 -17.82 6.97
C LEU A 148 -17.89 -16.29 7.00
N GLN A 149 -19.02 -15.68 6.62
CA GLN A 149 -19.21 -14.23 6.66
C GLN A 149 -18.97 -13.64 8.07
N GLU A 150 -19.34 -14.37 9.13
CA GLU A 150 -19.08 -13.92 10.50
C GLU A 150 -17.58 -13.66 10.78
N MET A 151 -16.67 -14.38 10.11
CA MET A 151 -15.22 -14.16 10.26
C MET A 151 -14.74 -12.91 9.52
N TRP A 152 -15.38 -12.57 8.39
CA TRP A 152 -15.17 -11.30 7.69
C TRP A 152 -15.68 -10.13 8.52
N ASP A 153 -16.87 -10.24 9.11
CA ASP A 153 -17.42 -9.20 9.98
C ASP A 153 -16.48 -8.89 11.16
N LEU A 154 -15.88 -9.93 11.78
CA LEU A 154 -14.85 -9.76 12.81
C LEU A 154 -13.54 -9.17 12.27
N TRP A 155 -13.20 -9.44 11.01
CA TRP A 155 -12.04 -8.82 10.38
C TRP A 155 -12.26 -7.33 10.14
N PHE A 156 -13.44 -6.92 9.65
CA PHE A 156 -13.79 -5.51 9.53
C PHE A 156 -13.87 -4.80 10.89
N GLU A 157 -14.31 -5.48 11.95
CA GLU A 157 -14.26 -4.94 13.33
C GLU A 157 -12.81 -4.62 13.75
N ASP A 158 -11.86 -5.48 13.41
CA ASP A 158 -10.47 -5.39 13.88
C ASP A 158 -9.56 -4.54 12.99
N CYS A 159 -9.78 -4.60 11.68
CA CYS A 159 -8.89 -4.08 10.66
C CYS A 159 -9.58 -3.04 9.77
N GLY A 160 -10.90 -2.82 9.88
CA GLY A 160 -11.65 -1.91 9.00
C GLY A 160 -11.11 -0.48 8.96
N ILE A 161 -10.39 -0.05 10.00
CA ILE A 161 -9.70 1.24 10.05
C ILE A 161 -8.69 1.42 8.91
N VAL A 162 -8.12 0.34 8.36
CA VAL A 162 -7.19 0.42 7.22
C VAL A 162 -7.87 0.78 5.90
N LEU A 163 -9.21 0.77 5.86
CA LEU A 163 -10.02 1.12 4.69
C LEU A 163 -10.55 2.56 4.75
N GLU A 164 -10.53 3.19 5.92
CA GLU A 164 -11.15 4.51 6.13
C GLU A 164 -10.34 5.62 5.45
N ASN A 165 -10.92 6.25 4.41
CA ASN A 165 -10.29 7.31 3.61
C ASN A 165 -9.01 6.89 2.88
N ARG A 166 -8.89 5.59 2.56
CA ARG A 166 -7.74 5.02 1.85
C ARG A 166 -8.22 4.25 0.64
N GLU A 167 -7.46 4.32 -0.45
CA GLU A 167 -7.68 3.39 -1.55
C GLU A 167 -7.17 2.01 -1.17
N PHE A 168 -7.91 0.98 -1.53
CA PHE A 168 -7.63 -0.38 -1.09
C PHE A 168 -7.58 -1.36 -2.25
N CYS A 169 -6.56 -2.22 -2.27
CA CYS A 169 -6.47 -3.34 -3.19
C CYS A 169 -6.18 -4.64 -2.41
N GLY A 170 -6.97 -5.68 -2.66
CA GLY A 170 -6.80 -6.98 -2.02
C GLY A 170 -6.39 -8.06 -3.01
N VAL A 171 -5.43 -8.90 -2.61
CA VAL A 171 -5.10 -10.17 -3.25
C VAL A 171 -5.92 -11.27 -2.58
N ARG A 172 -6.41 -12.24 -3.36
CA ARG A 172 -7.08 -13.42 -2.81
C ARG A 172 -6.07 -14.44 -2.28
N GLY A 173 -6.20 -14.81 -1.00
CA GLY A 173 -5.45 -15.88 -0.36
C GLY A 173 -6.14 -17.24 -0.40
N ASN A 174 -5.47 -18.29 0.10
CA ASN A 174 -6.03 -19.64 0.13
C ASN A 174 -7.09 -19.85 1.21
N HIS A 175 -7.18 -18.95 2.20
CA HIS A 175 -8.27 -18.91 3.18
C HIS A 175 -9.48 -18.09 2.69
N ASP A 176 -9.33 -17.23 1.69
CA ASP A 176 -10.36 -16.32 1.19
C ASP A 176 -11.25 -16.98 0.11
N LYS A 177 -11.75 -18.17 0.41
CA LYS A 177 -12.55 -18.97 -0.54
C LYS A 177 -13.89 -19.35 0.06
N SER A 178 -14.89 -19.41 -0.81
CA SER A 178 -16.20 -19.98 -0.52
C SER A 178 -16.09 -21.48 -0.24
N THR A 179 -17.15 -22.09 0.29
CA THR A 179 -17.21 -23.54 0.55
C THR A 179 -16.98 -24.41 -0.70
N ASP A 180 -17.28 -23.89 -1.89
CA ASP A 180 -17.03 -24.52 -3.19
C ASP A 180 -15.65 -24.18 -3.79
N SER A 181 -14.78 -23.54 -3.01
CA SER A 181 -13.45 -23.02 -3.41
C SER A 181 -13.48 -21.86 -4.42
N SER A 182 -14.64 -21.29 -4.74
CA SER A 182 -14.74 -20.07 -5.54
C SER A 182 -14.25 -18.83 -4.77
N ALA A 183 -14.01 -17.75 -5.52
CA ALA A 183 -13.66 -16.43 -4.96
C ALA A 183 -14.88 -15.62 -4.49
N THR A 184 -16.11 -16.15 -4.58
CA THR A 184 -17.32 -15.33 -4.41
C THR A 184 -17.36 -14.59 -3.07
N ILE A 185 -17.07 -15.26 -1.95
CA ILE A 185 -17.06 -14.59 -0.64
C ILE A 185 -15.96 -13.52 -0.53
N PHE A 186 -14.80 -13.73 -1.16
CA PHE A 186 -13.75 -12.72 -1.22
C PHE A 186 -14.23 -11.50 -2.01
N LEU A 187 -14.80 -11.71 -3.20
CA LEU A 187 -15.30 -10.63 -4.05
C LEU A 187 -16.48 -9.88 -3.41
N ASP A 188 -17.37 -10.58 -2.70
CA ASP A 188 -18.50 -9.98 -1.99
C ASP A 188 -18.05 -9.04 -0.86
N ASN A 189 -16.89 -9.32 -0.23
CA ASN A 189 -16.37 -8.52 0.88
C ASN A 189 -15.32 -7.47 0.44
N VAL A 190 -14.54 -7.75 -0.60
CA VAL A 190 -13.40 -6.91 -1.00
C VAL A 190 -13.66 -6.14 -2.30
N GLY A 191 -14.51 -6.66 -3.18
CA GLY A 191 -14.70 -6.12 -4.53
C GLY A 191 -15.24 -4.70 -4.58
N GLU A 192 -16.02 -4.26 -3.57
CA GLU A 192 -16.52 -2.87 -3.51
C GLU A 192 -15.44 -1.84 -3.19
N TYR A 193 -14.32 -2.28 -2.61
CA TYR A 193 -13.20 -1.41 -2.22
C TYR A 193 -12.15 -1.27 -3.33
N ILE A 194 -12.15 -2.17 -4.32
CA ILE A 194 -11.26 -2.06 -5.49
C ILE A 194 -11.61 -0.77 -6.24
N PRO A 195 -10.62 0.11 -6.50
CA PRO A 195 -10.89 1.39 -7.14
C PRO A 195 -11.59 1.23 -8.49
N SER A 196 -12.60 2.07 -8.73
CA SER A 196 -13.45 1.97 -9.93
C SER A 196 -12.71 2.24 -11.25
N ASP A 197 -11.51 2.81 -11.18
CA ASP A 197 -10.61 3.07 -12.32
C ASP A 197 -9.53 1.99 -12.50
N ALA A 198 -9.51 0.94 -11.66
CA ALA A 198 -8.67 -0.23 -11.88
C ALA A 198 -9.05 -0.95 -13.19
N ASN A 199 -8.08 -1.58 -13.84
CA ASN A 199 -8.30 -2.49 -14.98
C ASN A 199 -8.88 -3.81 -14.47
N TRP A 200 -10.15 -3.77 -14.07
CA TRP A 200 -10.86 -4.88 -13.45
C TRP A 200 -12.23 -5.10 -14.10
N ASP A 201 -12.62 -6.36 -14.28
CA ASP A 201 -13.88 -6.73 -14.93
C ASP A 201 -15.04 -6.99 -13.95
N GLY A 202 -14.79 -6.84 -12.65
CA GLY A 202 -15.79 -7.02 -11.59
C GLY A 202 -16.04 -8.48 -11.20
N ILE A 203 -15.41 -9.46 -11.84
CA ILE A 203 -15.69 -10.89 -11.63
C ILE A 203 -14.44 -11.73 -11.38
N ASN A 204 -13.30 -11.33 -11.93
CA ASN A 204 -12.03 -12.02 -11.74
C ASN A 204 -11.28 -11.46 -10.54
N THR A 205 -10.31 -12.21 -10.04
CA THR A 205 -9.51 -11.87 -8.84
C THR A 205 -8.12 -11.35 -9.19
N TRP A 206 -7.91 -11.04 -10.47
CA TRP A 206 -6.74 -10.39 -11.01
C TRP A 206 -7.16 -9.10 -11.72
N TYR A 207 -6.32 -8.08 -11.59
CA TYR A 207 -6.54 -6.73 -12.09
C TYR A 207 -5.26 -5.93 -11.95
N SER A 208 -5.20 -4.75 -12.57
CA SER A 208 -4.09 -3.82 -12.41
C SER A 208 -4.57 -2.40 -12.12
N ILE A 209 -3.69 -1.58 -11.56
CA ILE A 209 -3.97 -0.19 -11.24
C ILE A 209 -2.69 0.65 -11.27
N ASP A 210 -2.79 1.84 -11.87
CA ASP A 210 -1.69 2.79 -11.91
C ASP A 210 -1.81 3.82 -10.80
N ARG A 211 -0.77 3.97 -9.99
CA ARG A 211 -0.66 4.98 -8.92
C ARG A 211 0.77 5.48 -8.80
N LYS A 212 0.95 6.80 -8.66
CA LYS A 212 2.28 7.45 -8.52
C LYS A 212 3.35 6.95 -9.51
N GLU A 213 3.02 6.85 -10.80
CA GLU A 213 3.96 6.36 -11.83
C GLU A 213 4.41 4.88 -11.61
N ILE A 214 3.69 4.12 -10.79
CA ILE A 214 3.87 2.69 -10.58
C ILE A 214 2.64 1.97 -11.12
N HIS A 215 2.89 0.90 -11.89
CA HIS A 215 1.86 -0.02 -12.33
C HIS A 215 1.80 -1.22 -11.37
N PHE A 216 0.70 -1.34 -10.63
CA PHE A 216 0.47 -2.44 -9.70
C PHE A 216 -0.37 -3.52 -10.37
N ILE A 217 0.08 -4.77 -10.30
CA ILE A 217 -0.61 -5.93 -10.86
C ILE A 217 -0.98 -6.88 -9.73
N VAL A 218 -2.26 -7.24 -9.62
CA VAL A 218 -2.76 -8.24 -8.68
C VAL A 218 -3.01 -9.54 -9.42
N ILE A 219 -2.40 -10.62 -8.93
CA ILE A 219 -2.49 -11.97 -9.49
C ILE A 219 -3.16 -12.91 -8.49
N ASP A 220 -4.18 -13.65 -8.95
CA ASP A 220 -4.73 -14.76 -8.20
C ASP A 220 -3.82 -15.97 -8.35
N SER A 221 -2.98 -16.16 -7.34
CA SER A 221 -2.08 -17.32 -7.20
C SER A 221 -2.73 -18.55 -6.57
N TYR A 222 -4.04 -18.55 -6.29
CA TYR A 222 -4.70 -19.64 -5.58
C TYR A 222 -4.49 -21.00 -6.26
N VAL A 223 -3.90 -21.94 -5.53
CA VAL A 223 -3.74 -23.33 -5.94
C VAL A 223 -4.79 -24.18 -5.22
N ALA A 224 -5.68 -24.82 -5.98
CA ALA A 224 -6.64 -25.76 -5.41
C ALA A 224 -5.97 -27.13 -5.23
N ASP A 225 -5.28 -27.39 -4.11
CA ASP A 225 -4.68 -28.70 -3.81
C ASP A 225 -5.67 -29.86 -4.12
N PRO A 226 -5.33 -30.82 -5.01
CA PRO A 226 -3.99 -31.11 -5.57
C PRO A 226 -3.69 -30.55 -6.96
N ASN A 227 -4.57 -29.72 -7.53
CA ASN A 227 -4.42 -29.16 -8.86
C ASN A 227 -3.67 -27.81 -8.81
N PRO A 228 -2.50 -27.69 -9.46
CA PRO A 228 -1.83 -26.40 -9.64
C PRO A 228 -2.78 -25.41 -10.31
N ASN A 229 -2.65 -24.13 -9.99
CA ASN A 229 -3.52 -23.06 -10.48
C ASN A 229 -3.58 -23.06 -12.01
N VAL A 230 -4.63 -23.65 -12.58
CA VAL A 230 -4.80 -23.82 -14.04
C VAL A 230 -4.92 -22.51 -14.80
N ASP A 231 -5.10 -21.38 -14.10
CA ASP A 231 -5.31 -20.08 -14.70
C ASP A 231 -4.02 -19.25 -14.85
N LEU A 232 -2.84 -19.78 -14.51
CA LEU A 232 -1.52 -19.12 -14.74
C LEU A 232 -0.55 -19.91 -15.64
N VAL A 233 -1.06 -20.72 -16.58
CA VAL A 233 -0.27 -21.41 -17.62
C VAL A 233 -0.41 -20.71 -18.96
N PRO A 234 0.56 -20.83 -19.88
CA PRO A 234 0.40 -20.36 -21.26
C PRO A 234 -0.95 -20.76 -21.89
N GLY A 235 -1.69 -19.77 -22.40
CA GLY A 235 -3.03 -19.94 -22.98
C GLY A 235 -4.21 -19.91 -22.00
N SER A 236 -3.98 -19.78 -20.70
CA SER A 236 -5.06 -19.55 -19.73
C SER A 236 -5.54 -18.09 -19.74
N ALA A 237 -6.74 -17.83 -19.19
CA ALA A 237 -7.32 -16.50 -19.23
C ALA A 237 -6.48 -15.45 -18.48
N GLN A 238 -6.04 -15.75 -17.26
CA GLN A 238 -5.23 -14.82 -16.47
C GLN A 238 -3.79 -14.69 -16.99
N TYR A 239 -3.20 -15.74 -17.59
CA TYR A 239 -1.88 -15.65 -18.22
C TYR A 239 -1.90 -14.72 -19.45
N GLU A 240 -2.88 -14.90 -20.35
CA GLU A 240 -3.00 -14.06 -21.54
C GLU A 240 -3.40 -12.62 -21.17
N TRP A 241 -4.24 -12.45 -20.13
CA TRP A 241 -4.55 -11.13 -19.59
C TRP A 241 -3.30 -10.42 -19.05
N LEU A 242 -2.45 -11.12 -18.30
CA LEU A 242 -1.22 -10.55 -17.75
C LEU A 242 -0.27 -10.08 -18.86
N ILE A 243 -0.14 -10.85 -19.94
CA ILE A 243 0.66 -10.43 -21.10
C ILE A 243 0.07 -9.16 -21.73
N ASP A 244 -1.24 -9.14 -21.98
CA ASP A 244 -1.91 -7.97 -22.55
C ASP A 244 -1.75 -6.73 -21.65
N ASP A 245 -1.90 -6.88 -20.34
CA ASP A 245 -1.72 -5.80 -19.37
C ASP A 245 -0.29 -5.26 -19.39
N LEU A 246 0.72 -6.14 -19.34
CA LEU A 246 2.15 -5.78 -19.39
C LEU A 246 2.56 -5.14 -20.73
N GLU A 247 1.95 -5.54 -21.84
CA GLU A 247 2.22 -4.97 -23.18
C GLU A 247 1.59 -3.58 -23.39
N ASN A 248 0.60 -3.21 -22.56
CA ASN A 248 -0.17 -1.97 -22.70
C ASN A 248 0.04 -0.98 -21.54
N ILE A 249 1.12 -1.12 -20.76
CA ILE A 249 1.50 -0.15 -19.71
C ILE A 249 1.78 1.22 -20.33
N ASP A 250 1.26 2.28 -19.70
CA ASP A 250 1.46 3.67 -20.15
C ASP A 250 2.95 4.11 -20.06
N ASP A 251 3.39 4.90 -21.05
CA ASP A 251 4.79 5.40 -21.17
C ASP A 251 5.29 6.23 -19.98
N ASN A 252 4.38 6.71 -19.10
CA ASN A 252 4.74 7.49 -17.90
C ASN A 252 4.93 6.63 -16.64
N ILE A 253 4.78 5.31 -16.74
CA ILE A 253 5.07 4.38 -15.65
C ILE A 253 6.59 4.16 -15.58
N LYS A 254 7.14 4.25 -14.36
CA LYS A 254 8.56 4.07 -14.06
C LYS A 254 8.88 2.67 -13.52
N ALA A 255 7.89 2.02 -12.90
CA ALA A 255 8.08 0.72 -12.28
C ALA A 255 6.81 -0.12 -12.30
N THR A 256 7.01 -1.45 -12.32
CA THR A 256 5.93 -2.43 -12.15
C THR A 256 6.13 -3.18 -10.84
N VAL A 257 5.04 -3.33 -10.09
CA VAL A 257 4.96 -4.09 -8.83
C VAL A 257 3.88 -5.15 -8.99
N LEU A 258 4.23 -6.41 -8.71
CA LEU A 258 3.29 -7.52 -8.78
C LEU A 258 2.95 -7.98 -7.36
N LEU A 259 1.66 -8.19 -7.08
CA LEU A 259 1.15 -8.71 -5.81
C LEU A 259 0.44 -10.04 -6.05
N LEU A 260 0.78 -11.02 -5.24
CA LEU A 260 0.16 -12.34 -5.25
C LEU A 260 0.16 -12.93 -3.84
N HIS A 261 -0.57 -14.01 -3.59
CA HIS A 261 -0.63 -14.56 -2.24
C HIS A 261 0.54 -15.53 -1.99
N HIS A 262 0.73 -16.52 -2.86
CA HIS A 262 1.76 -17.54 -2.68
C HIS A 262 3.12 -17.07 -3.24
N PRO A 263 4.21 -17.17 -2.47
CA PRO A 263 5.53 -16.73 -2.92
C PRO A 263 6.13 -17.65 -4.00
N PRO A 264 6.65 -17.11 -5.11
CA PRO A 264 7.48 -17.86 -6.05
C PRO A 264 8.82 -18.27 -5.44
N TYR A 265 9.34 -17.49 -4.49
CA TYR A 265 10.56 -17.76 -3.74
C TYR A 265 10.35 -17.50 -2.26
N GLY A 266 10.88 -18.36 -1.40
CA GLY A 266 10.78 -18.20 0.04
C GLY A 266 11.47 -19.35 0.76
N THR A 267 11.74 -19.18 2.05
CA THR A 267 12.54 -20.12 2.82
C THR A 267 11.84 -20.52 4.12
N SER A 268 10.52 -20.32 4.19
CA SER A 268 9.65 -20.70 5.31
C SER A 268 9.54 -22.23 5.45
N LEU A 269 9.36 -22.68 6.70
CA LEU A 269 9.15 -24.10 7.02
C LEU A 269 7.81 -24.67 6.52
N HIS A 270 6.79 -23.83 6.32
CA HIS A 270 5.42 -24.29 6.06
C HIS A 270 5.17 -24.68 4.59
N GLN A 271 5.91 -24.06 3.66
CA GLN A 271 6.11 -24.40 2.24
C GLN A 271 6.99 -23.29 1.67
N SER A 272 8.23 -23.61 1.29
CA SER A 272 9.21 -22.58 0.94
C SER A 272 8.81 -21.81 -0.33
N HIS A 273 8.36 -22.49 -1.38
CA HIS A 273 7.97 -21.88 -2.64
C HIS A 273 6.97 -22.72 -3.44
N GLU A 274 6.31 -22.08 -4.41
CA GLU A 274 5.44 -22.74 -5.40
C GLU A 274 6.18 -22.96 -6.74
N PRO A 275 6.60 -24.20 -7.08
CA PRO A 275 7.37 -24.48 -8.29
C PRO A 275 6.66 -24.08 -9.59
N TYR A 276 5.32 -24.14 -9.59
CA TYR A 276 4.50 -23.79 -10.74
C TYR A 276 4.58 -22.29 -11.08
N LEU A 277 4.63 -21.41 -10.07
CA LEU A 277 4.81 -19.98 -10.28
C LEU A 277 6.21 -19.68 -10.85
N ARG A 278 7.23 -20.45 -10.46
CA ARG A 278 8.56 -20.35 -11.08
C ARG A 278 8.58 -20.75 -12.55
N GLU A 279 7.81 -21.76 -12.91
CA GLU A 279 7.80 -22.26 -14.28
C GLU A 279 7.10 -21.30 -15.24
N HIS A 280 6.02 -20.63 -14.81
CA HIS A 280 5.16 -19.86 -15.72
C HIS A 280 5.11 -18.36 -15.46
N LEU A 281 5.22 -17.91 -14.20
CA LEU A 281 5.11 -16.48 -13.87
C LEU A 281 6.48 -15.78 -13.84
N VAL A 282 7.50 -16.44 -13.25
CA VAL A 282 8.86 -15.85 -13.15
C VAL A 282 9.47 -15.50 -14.52
N PRO A 283 9.29 -16.28 -15.60
CA PRO A 283 9.77 -15.87 -16.92
C PRO A 283 9.17 -14.54 -17.39
N LEU A 284 7.87 -14.30 -17.14
CA LEU A 284 7.22 -13.03 -17.47
C LEU A 284 7.73 -11.88 -16.59
N ILE A 285 7.90 -12.12 -15.29
CA ILE A 285 8.50 -11.15 -14.36
C ILE A 285 9.85 -10.67 -14.89
N ASN A 286 10.70 -11.60 -15.34
CA ASN A 286 12.05 -11.27 -15.81
C ASN A 286 12.05 -10.65 -17.21
N GLU A 287 11.17 -11.11 -18.11
CA GLU A 287 11.05 -10.59 -19.48
C GLU A 287 10.56 -9.15 -19.51
N TYR A 288 9.56 -8.82 -18.68
CA TYR A 288 8.97 -7.47 -18.60
C TYR A 288 9.63 -6.59 -17.53
N GLY A 289 10.64 -7.10 -16.81
CA GLY A 289 11.46 -6.30 -15.89
C GLY A 289 10.73 -5.84 -14.63
N ILE A 290 9.78 -6.64 -14.12
CA ILE A 290 9.04 -6.33 -12.89
C ILE A 290 10.02 -6.23 -11.71
N LYS A 291 9.99 -5.11 -11.00
CA LYS A 291 11.01 -4.76 -9.99
C LYS A 291 10.73 -5.34 -8.62
N PHE A 292 9.46 -5.43 -8.26
CA PHE A 292 9.03 -5.90 -6.95
C PHE A 292 7.90 -6.89 -7.07
N VAL A 293 8.00 -7.98 -6.31
CA VAL A 293 6.97 -9.00 -6.18
C VAL A 293 6.65 -9.14 -4.69
N PHE A 294 5.44 -8.75 -4.29
CA PHE A 294 4.96 -8.86 -2.91
C PHE A 294 4.06 -10.07 -2.73
N SER A 295 4.30 -10.84 -1.67
CA SER A 295 3.57 -12.06 -1.35
C SER A 295 3.22 -12.20 0.13
N GLY A 296 2.27 -13.09 0.42
CA GLY A 296 1.82 -13.46 1.75
C GLY A 296 2.18 -14.92 2.08
N HIS A 297 1.24 -15.63 2.70
CA HIS A 297 1.20 -17.08 2.96
C HIS A 297 2.24 -17.59 3.98
N ASN A 298 3.50 -17.20 3.79
CA ASN A 298 4.62 -17.59 4.63
C ASN A 298 4.78 -16.60 5.78
N HIS A 299 4.02 -16.78 6.87
CA HIS A 299 3.86 -15.83 7.98
C HIS A 299 5.18 -15.32 8.59
N SER A 300 5.81 -14.34 7.96
CA SER A 300 7.13 -13.82 8.23
C SER A 300 7.34 -12.57 7.39
N TYR A 301 8.42 -11.85 7.68
CA TYR A 301 9.04 -10.97 6.71
C TYR A 301 10.20 -11.72 6.04
N GLU A 302 10.23 -11.76 4.72
CA GLU A 302 11.41 -12.23 3.98
C GLU A 302 11.66 -11.35 2.77
N ARG A 303 12.93 -11.01 2.51
CA ARG A 303 13.34 -10.39 1.25
C ARG A 303 14.38 -11.26 0.56
N LEU A 304 14.09 -11.58 -0.69
CA LEU A 304 14.96 -12.29 -1.60
C LEU A 304 15.23 -11.42 -2.84
N PHE A 305 16.37 -11.64 -3.50
CA PHE A 305 16.72 -10.94 -4.73
C PHE A 305 17.16 -11.93 -5.82
N VAL A 306 16.43 -11.95 -6.93
CA VAL A 306 16.63 -12.90 -8.03
C VAL A 306 16.52 -12.18 -9.37
N GLU A 307 17.51 -12.34 -10.26
CA GLU A 307 17.53 -11.78 -11.62
C GLU A 307 17.12 -10.28 -11.76
N ASN A 308 17.47 -9.46 -10.76
CA ASN A 308 17.14 -8.02 -10.63
C ASN A 308 15.71 -7.68 -10.16
N THR A 309 15.03 -8.65 -9.54
CA THR A 309 13.72 -8.47 -8.92
C THR A 309 13.81 -8.72 -7.42
N HIS A 310 13.22 -7.83 -6.62
CA HIS A 310 13.01 -8.03 -5.20
C HIS A 310 11.73 -8.86 -4.99
N TYR A 311 11.87 -10.03 -4.37
CA TYR A 311 10.75 -10.85 -3.92
C TYR A 311 10.59 -10.64 -2.41
N ILE A 312 9.45 -10.12 -2.00
CA ILE A 312 9.18 -9.71 -0.63
C ILE A 312 7.98 -10.48 -0.11
N VAL A 313 8.18 -11.29 0.92
CA VAL A 313 7.11 -11.89 1.72
C VAL A 313 6.77 -10.91 2.83
N SER A 314 5.55 -10.39 2.83
CA SER A 314 5.03 -9.40 3.78
C SER A 314 3.84 -9.96 4.57
N ALA A 315 4.02 -11.14 5.18
CA ALA A 315 2.98 -11.96 5.80
C ALA A 315 2.91 -11.81 7.33
N GLY A 316 3.31 -10.66 7.86
CA GLY A 316 3.35 -10.36 9.30
C GLY A 316 2.11 -9.64 9.82
N GLY A 317 0.95 -9.77 9.17
CA GLY A 317 -0.25 -8.98 9.47
C GLY A 317 -1.06 -9.46 10.66
N GLY A 318 -0.75 -10.61 11.26
CA GLY A 318 -1.39 -11.09 12.49
C GLY A 318 -1.61 -12.59 12.59
N ALA A 319 -1.29 -13.39 11.58
CA ALA A 319 -1.27 -14.84 11.73
C ALA A 319 0.02 -15.33 12.44
N PRO A 320 -0.01 -16.48 13.14
CA PRO A 320 1.15 -16.98 13.89
C PRO A 320 2.39 -17.14 13.01
N LEU A 321 3.50 -16.52 13.43
CA LEU A 321 4.72 -16.42 12.64
C LEU A 321 5.46 -17.76 12.49
N TYR A 322 6.00 -18.02 11.31
CA TYR A 322 6.72 -19.24 10.95
C TYR A 322 8.24 -19.09 11.06
N PRO A 323 8.96 -20.13 11.51
CA PRO A 323 10.41 -20.14 11.50
C PRO A 323 10.96 -20.41 10.09
N GLN A 324 12.18 -19.95 9.84
CA GLN A 324 12.91 -20.21 8.60
C GLN A 324 13.44 -21.64 8.52
N LEU A 325 13.38 -22.24 7.33
CA LEU A 325 14.02 -23.49 6.95
C LEU A 325 15.45 -23.24 6.45
N MET A 326 16.44 -23.60 7.27
CA MET A 326 17.86 -23.31 7.01
C MET A 326 18.54 -24.19 5.94
N ASN A 327 17.85 -25.20 5.41
CA ASN A 327 18.39 -26.14 4.41
C ASN A 327 17.59 -26.10 3.10
N ASP A 328 17.03 -24.94 2.75
CA ASP A 328 16.31 -24.74 1.50
C ASP A 328 17.26 -24.34 0.35
N SER A 329 16.91 -24.66 -0.89
CA SER A 329 17.66 -24.23 -2.08
C SER A 329 17.63 -22.71 -2.27
N ASP A 330 16.57 -22.04 -1.82
CA ASP A 330 16.40 -20.60 -2.01
C ASP A 330 17.22 -19.75 -1.04
N MET A 331 17.96 -20.38 -0.12
CA MET A 331 18.89 -19.71 0.79
C MET A 331 19.94 -18.86 0.08
N GLU A 332 20.27 -19.15 -1.18
CA GLU A 332 21.19 -18.33 -1.95
C GLU A 332 20.61 -16.96 -2.34
N TYR A 333 19.28 -16.84 -2.41
CA TYR A 333 18.56 -15.62 -2.79
C TYR A 333 18.09 -14.82 -1.57
N SER A 334 17.87 -15.48 -0.43
CA SER A 334 17.37 -14.87 0.79
C SER A 334 18.40 -13.91 1.40
N GLN A 335 18.04 -12.64 1.48
CA GLN A 335 18.90 -11.58 2.02
C GLN A 335 18.60 -11.32 3.49
N ILE A 336 17.34 -11.46 3.89
CA ILE A 336 16.87 -11.29 5.27
C ILE A 336 15.57 -12.07 5.49
N TYR A 337 15.44 -12.66 6.68
CA TYR A 337 14.23 -13.33 7.16
C TYR A 337 14.01 -12.94 8.61
N LEU A 338 12.80 -12.47 8.95
CA LEU A 338 12.43 -12.07 10.30
C LEU A 338 11.07 -12.66 10.68
N GLN A 339 10.98 -13.15 11.92
CA GLN A 339 9.71 -13.54 12.54
C GLN A 339 9.14 -12.34 13.28
N GLU A 340 8.62 -11.36 12.53
CA GLU A 340 8.10 -10.11 13.09
C GLU A 340 6.74 -9.76 12.51
N TYR A 341 5.87 -9.18 13.35
CA TYR A 341 4.66 -8.53 12.89
C TYR A 341 5.01 -7.15 12.33
N HIS A 342 4.61 -6.88 11.09
CA HIS A 342 5.10 -5.74 10.34
C HIS A 342 4.16 -5.34 9.20
N PHE A 343 4.45 -4.20 8.59
CA PHE A 343 3.95 -3.79 7.29
C PHE A 343 5.07 -3.12 6.49
N CYS A 344 4.96 -3.15 5.16
CA CYS A 344 5.90 -2.48 4.26
C CYS A 344 5.35 -1.11 3.87
N LYS A 345 6.07 -0.03 4.18
CA LYS A 345 5.81 1.33 3.70
C LYS A 345 6.62 1.58 2.43
N MET A 346 5.95 1.65 1.28
CA MET A 346 6.58 1.90 -0.01
C MET A 346 6.26 3.31 -0.50
N ASP A 347 7.25 3.98 -1.07
CA ASP A 347 7.10 5.30 -1.69
C ASP A 347 7.98 5.40 -2.93
N ILE A 348 7.60 6.31 -3.84
CA ILE A 348 8.37 6.70 -5.00
C ILE A 348 8.52 8.21 -5.01
N ILE A 349 9.78 8.65 -5.00
CA ILE A 349 10.15 10.06 -5.10
C ILE A 349 11.14 10.17 -6.24
N ASP A 350 10.80 11.01 -7.22
CA ASP A 350 11.52 11.10 -8.50
C ASP A 350 11.63 9.72 -9.18
N ASN A 351 12.81 9.13 -9.16
CA ASN A 351 13.13 7.84 -9.80
C ASN A 351 13.62 6.81 -8.77
N ILE A 352 13.32 7.02 -7.49
CA ILE A 352 13.77 6.15 -6.41
C ILE A 352 12.55 5.60 -5.69
N ILE A 353 12.43 4.28 -5.70
CA ILE A 353 11.49 3.56 -4.85
C ILE A 353 12.19 3.23 -3.54
N THR A 354 11.57 3.62 -2.43
CA THR A 354 12.00 3.25 -1.09
C THR A 354 10.96 2.36 -0.43
N ILE A 355 11.41 1.32 0.28
CA ILE A 355 10.55 0.48 1.10
C ILE A 355 11.15 0.41 2.50
N ASP A 356 10.43 0.96 3.49
CA ASP A 356 10.71 0.78 4.91
C ASP A 356 9.82 -0.35 5.44
N VAL A 357 10.42 -1.34 6.09
CA VAL A 357 9.67 -2.41 6.76
C VAL A 357 9.57 -2.04 8.22
N ILE A 358 8.35 -1.88 8.71
CA ILE A 358 8.08 -1.26 10.02
C ILE A 358 7.40 -2.28 10.93
N ASP A 359 7.97 -2.49 12.12
CA ASP A 359 7.38 -3.35 13.15
C ASP A 359 6.26 -2.63 13.93
N THR A 360 5.57 -3.37 14.81
CA THR A 360 4.52 -2.80 15.67
C THR A 360 5.01 -1.88 16.81
N ASN A 361 6.31 -1.53 16.82
CA ASN A 361 6.89 -0.50 17.68
C ASN A 361 7.40 0.72 16.87
N PHE A 362 7.05 0.80 15.58
CA PHE A 362 7.51 1.81 14.62
C PHE A 362 9.03 1.81 14.38
N VAL A 363 9.69 0.67 14.62
CA VAL A 363 11.09 0.46 14.27
C VAL A 363 11.18 0.01 12.81
N VAL A 364 12.03 0.69 12.04
CA VAL A 364 12.41 0.23 10.69
C VAL A 364 13.35 -0.96 10.85
N ILE A 365 12.87 -2.16 10.51
CA ILE A 365 13.58 -3.44 10.65
C ILE A 365 14.30 -3.86 9.37
N ASP A 366 13.92 -3.31 8.22
CA ASP A 366 14.66 -3.37 6.96
C ASP A 366 14.37 -2.15 6.10
N HIS A 367 15.26 -1.85 5.15
CA HIS A 367 15.15 -0.74 4.22
C HIS A 367 15.65 -1.13 2.83
N ILE A 368 14.88 -0.79 1.80
CA ILE A 368 15.22 -1.01 0.39
C ILE A 368 15.19 0.34 -0.33
N GLU A 369 16.19 0.59 -1.17
CA GLU A 369 16.24 1.73 -2.08
C GLU A 369 16.61 1.20 -3.47
N GLU A 370 15.74 1.43 -4.46
CA GLU A 370 15.92 0.96 -5.84
C GLU A 370 15.70 2.12 -6.81
N VAL A 371 16.62 2.30 -7.75
CA VAL A 371 16.47 3.29 -8.82
C VAL A 371 15.67 2.66 -9.95
N VAL A 372 14.61 3.36 -10.37
CA VAL A 372 13.74 2.99 -11.49
C VAL A 372 13.88 3.98 -12.64
N ASP A 373 13.54 3.55 -13.84
CA ASP A 373 13.85 4.27 -15.08
C ASP A 373 12.91 5.47 -15.34
#